data_AF-A0A969I016-F1
#
_entry.id   AF-A0A969I016-F1
#
_cell.length_a   1.000
_cell.length_b   1.000
_cell.length_c   1.000
_cell.angle_alpha   90.00
_cell.angle_beta   90.00
_cell.angle_gamma   90.00
#
_symmetry.space_group_name_H-M   'P 1'
#
loop_
_entity.id
_entity.type
_entity.pdbx_description
1 polymer ?
#
loop_
_entity_poly.entity_id
_entity_poly.type
_entity_poly.pdbx_seq_one_letter_code
_entity_poly.pdbx_strand_id
1 'polypeptide(L)' 'MTSTFITDDQGSTAGQICGLAPGGYTVEEEMQNGFAQVAVFLNDQPVDGSSVLVTLESADQTVRFINEVAEDQS' A
#
# COMPACT_ATOMS: atom_id res chain seq x y z
N MET A 1 5.41 -2.07 16.14
CA MET A 1 6.06 -0.87 15.57
C MET A 1 5.24 -0.46 14.36
N THR A 2 5.01 0.84 14.16
CA THR A 2 4.31 1.37 12.99
C THR A 2 5.34 2.14 12.16
N SER A 3 5.43 1.83 10.87
CA SER A 3 6.27 2.55 9.90
C SER A 3 5.34 3.26 8.93
N THR A 4 5.59 4.54 8.68
CA THR A 4 4.76 5.37 7.79
C THR A 4 5.58 5.84 6.60
N PHE A 5 5.03 5.72 5.40
CA PHE A 5 5.57 6.29 4.18
C PHE A 5 4.54 7.30 3.64
N ILE A 6 5.02 8.42 3.12
CA ILE A 6 4.18 9.48 2.54
C ILE A 6 4.51 9.56 1.06
N THR A 7 3.49 9.42 0.21
CA THR A 7 3.62 9.66 -1.23
C THR A 7 3.55 11.17 -1.49
N ASP A 8 4.52 11.70 -2.23
CA ASP A 8 4.53 13.10 -2.63
C ASP A 8 3.66 13.35 -3.86
N ASP A 9 3.55 14.62 -4.25
CA ASP A 9 2.75 15.08 -5.39
C ASP A 9 3.26 14.58 -6.76
N GLN A 10 4.39 13.89 -6.82
CA GLN A 10 4.92 13.22 -8.01
C GLN A 10 4.48 11.75 -8.10
N GLY A 11 3.73 11.25 -7.12
CA GLY A 11 3.05 9.94 -7.21
C GLY A 11 3.98 8.72 -7.17
N SER A 12 5.25 8.87 -6.75
CA SER A 12 6.20 7.75 -6.70
C SER A 12 6.67 7.46 -5.28
N THR A 13 6.26 6.31 -4.74
CA THR A 13 6.77 5.75 -3.48
C THR A 13 7.14 4.29 -3.63
N ALA A 14 8.28 4.02 -4.27
CA ALA A 14 8.98 2.77 -4.00
C ALA A 14 9.75 2.91 -2.66
N GLY A 15 9.03 2.79 -1.54
CA GLY A 15 9.64 2.66 -0.21
C GLY A 15 9.85 1.19 0.15
N GLN A 16 10.93 0.86 0.85
CA GLN A 16 11.18 -0.50 1.34
C GLN A 16 11.34 -0.50 2.87
N ILE A 17 10.68 -1.44 3.53
CA ILE A 17 10.94 -1.76 4.94
C ILE A 17 11.82 -3.01 4.97
N CYS A 18 13.04 -2.88 5.48
CA CYS A 18 14.00 -3.99 5.58
C CYS A 18 14.18 -4.46 7.03
N GLY A 19 14.69 -5.68 7.20
CA GLY A 19 15.03 -6.23 8.52
C GLY A 19 13.84 -6.70 9.35
N LEU A 20 12.70 -6.93 8.71
CA LEU A 20 11.53 -7.52 9.35
C LEU A 20 11.76 -9.02 9.61
N ALA A 21 11.35 -9.49 10.77
CA ALA A 21 11.36 -10.92 11.08
C ALA A 21 10.25 -11.64 10.28
N PRO A 22 10.37 -12.96 10.05
CA PRO A 22 9.26 -13.73 9.50
C PRO A 22 8.01 -13.61 10.36
N GLY A 23 6.84 -13.45 9.74
CA GLY A 23 5.57 -13.25 10.44
C GLY A 23 4.49 -12.54 9.62
N GLY A 24 3.34 -12.31 10.26
CA GLY A 24 2.22 -11.58 9.67
C GLY A 24 2.34 -10.07 9.90
N TYR A 25 2.16 -9.30 8.85
CA TYR A 25 2.20 -7.84 8.83
C TYR A 25 0.95 -7.30 8.14
N THR A 26 0.35 -6.26 8.71
CA THR A 26 -0.73 -5.53 8.05
C THR A 26 -0.17 -4.28 7.40
N VAL A 27 -0.46 -4.08 6.12
CA VAL A 27 -0.15 -2.85 5.38
C VAL A 27 -1.47 -2.15 5.07
N GLU A 28 -1.60 -0.90 5.50
CA GLU A 28 -2.81 -0.10 5.32
C GLU A 28 -2.47 1.20 4.61
N GLU A 29 -3.37 1.64 3.74
CA GLU A 29 -3.31 2.95 3.12
C GLU A 29 -4.26 3.94 3.83
N GLU A 30 -3.73 5.12 4.17
CA GLU A 30 -4.54 6.25 4.59
C GLU A 30 -4.90 7.11 3.37
N MET A 31 -6.16 7.00 2.93
CA MET A 31 -6.67 7.69 1.75
C MET A 31 -6.60 9.22 1.89
N GLN A 32 -5.96 9.88 0.93
CA GLN A 32 -5.91 11.34 0.87
C GLN A 32 -7.20 11.91 0.29
N ASN A 33 -7.63 13.08 0.80
CA ASN A 33 -8.82 13.75 0.30
C ASN A 33 -8.71 14.09 -1.20
N GLY A 34 -9.79 13.87 -1.96
CA GLY A 34 -9.80 14.05 -3.41
C GLY A 34 -9.26 12.87 -4.21
N PHE A 35 -8.90 11.77 -3.55
CA PHE A 35 -8.56 10.51 -4.20
C PHE A 35 -9.52 9.39 -3.78
N ALA A 36 -9.65 8.40 -4.65
CA ALA A 36 -10.34 7.15 -4.38
C ALA A 36 -9.42 5.98 -4.75
N GLN A 37 -9.40 4.94 -3.89
CA GLN A 37 -8.70 3.69 -4.20
C GLN A 37 -9.46 2.94 -5.29
N VAL A 38 -8.75 2.54 -6.34
CA VAL A 38 -9.32 1.79 -7.47
C VAL A 38 -8.82 0.36 -7.52
N ALA A 39 -7.62 0.08 -7.02
CA ALA A 39 -7.08 -1.28 -6.95
C ALA A 39 -5.97 -1.43 -5.91
N VAL A 40 -5.80 -2.66 -5.42
CA VAL A 40 -4.70 -3.06 -4.55
C VAL A 40 -4.11 -4.37 -5.06
N PHE A 41 -2.79 -4.49 -5.01
CA PHE A 41 -2.06 -5.69 -5.42
C PHE A 41 -1.12 -6.17 -4.34
N LEU A 42 -1.07 -7.48 -4.11
CA LEU A 42 -0.04 -8.18 -3.36
C LEU A 42 0.74 -9.07 -4.33
N ASN A 43 2.02 -8.77 -4.55
CA ASN A 43 2.89 -9.45 -5.52
C ASN A 43 2.22 -9.58 -6.90
N ASP A 44 1.71 -8.45 -7.41
CA ASP A 44 0.97 -8.34 -8.67
C ASP A 44 -0.33 -9.14 -8.77
N GLN A 45 -0.80 -9.76 -7.68
CA GLN A 45 -2.13 -10.35 -7.61
C GLN A 45 -3.13 -9.35 -7.02
N PRO A 46 -4.31 -9.16 -7.63
CA PRO A 46 -5.31 -8.25 -7.10
C PRO A 46 -5.83 -8.75 -5.76
N VAL A 47 -6.02 -7.83 -4.82
CA VAL A 47 -6.62 -8.09 -3.51
C VAL A 47 -7.72 -7.08 -3.23
N ASP A 48 -8.73 -7.51 -2.49
CA ASP A 48 -9.85 -6.65 -2.09
C ASP A 48 -9.52 -5.88 -0.81
N GLY A 49 -9.81 -4.58 -0.82
CA GLY A 49 -9.75 -3.71 0.36
C GLY A 49 -8.45 -2.93 0.53
N SER A 50 -8.49 -1.94 1.41
CA SER A 50 -7.40 -0.99 1.69
C SER A 50 -6.42 -1.42 2.79
N SER A 51 -6.61 -2.64 3.34
CA SER A 51 -5.78 -3.25 4.38
C SER A 51 -5.38 -4.66 3.93
N VAL A 52 -4.07 -4.90 3.81
CA VAL A 52 -3.49 -6.11 3.24
C VAL A 52 -2.71 -6.87 4.31
N LEU A 53 -3.06 -8.14 4.53
CA LEU A 53 -2.25 -9.05 5.34
C LEU A 53 -1.13 -9.65 4.48
N VAL A 54 0.11 -9.35 4.86
CA VAL A 54 1.34 -9.87 4.26
C VAL A 54 1.94 -10.91 5.20
N THR A 55 2.26 -12.09 4.69
CA THR A 55 3.03 -13.10 5.43
C THR A 55 4.46 -13.10 4.92
N LEU A 56 5.41 -12.69 5.74
CA LEU A 56 6.83 -12.73 5.43
C LEU A 56 7.42 -14.07 5.87
N GLU A 57 8.10 -14.73 4.94
CA GLU A 57 8.89 -15.93 5.21
C GLU A 57 10.37 -15.65 4.90
N SER A 58 10.79 -15.84 3.64
CA SER A 58 12.18 -15.70 3.21
C SER A 58 12.37 -14.80 1.98
N ALA A 59 11.27 -14.30 1.41
CA ALA A 59 11.28 -13.44 0.23
C ALA A 59 10.62 -12.09 0.52
N ASP A 60 11.04 -11.08 -0.22
CA ASP A 60 10.38 -9.78 -0.22
C ASP A 60 8.92 -9.92 -0.68
N GLN A 61 8.09 -9.01 -0.19
CA GLN A 61 6.69 -8.89 -0.58
C GLN A 61 6.44 -7.45 -1.02
N THR A 62 5.63 -7.27 -2.05
CA THR A 62 5.29 -5.94 -2.56
C THR A 62 3.78 -5.74 -2.49
N VAL A 63 3.37 -4.69 -1.77
CA VAL A 63 1.99 -4.19 -1.78
C VAL A 63 1.95 -2.92 -2.62
N ARG A 64 1.01 -2.84 -3.56
CA ARG A 64 0.81 -1.67 -4.43
C ARG A 64 -0.64 -1.21 -4.36
N PHE A 65 -0.84 0.00 -3.85
CA PHE A 65 -2.13 0.70 -3.89
C PHE A 65 -2.18 1.57 -5.15
N ILE A 66 -3.35 1.60 -5.81
CA ILE A 66 -3.62 2.44 -6.97
C ILE A 66 -4.81 3.32 -6.65
N ASN A 67 -4.60 4.63 -6.76
CA ASN A 67 -5.62 5.64 -6.51
C ASN A 67 -5.81 6.52 -7.74
N GLU A 68 -7.03 7.01 -7.90
CA GLU A 68 -7.41 7.97 -8.93
C GLU A 68 -8.05 9.20 -8.26
N VAL A 69 -8.06 10.34 -8.97
CA VAL A 69 -8.75 11.54 -8.49
C VAL A 69 -10.25 11.24 -8.41
N ALA A 70 -10.87 11.50 -7.26
CA ALA A 70 -12.31 11.34 -7.09
C ALA A 70 -13.04 12.42 -7.92
N GLU A 71 -13.97 12.03 -8.79
CA GLU A 71 -14.62 12.91 -9.77
C GLU A 71 -15.55 14.00 -9.17
N ASP A 72 -15.69 14.09 -7.84
CA ASP A 72 -16.62 15.01 -7.16
C ASP A 72 -15.91 16.08 -6.32
N GLN A 73 -14.95 16.79 -6.90
CA GLN A 73 -14.29 17.94 -6.27
C GLN A 73 -14.45 19.24 -7.08
N SER A 74 -15.61 19.42 -7.72
CA SER A 74 -15.99 20.67 -8.41
C SER A 74 -16.76 21.63 -7.52
#